data_AF-A0A2T4MWL8-F1
#
_entry.id   AF-A0A2T4MWL8-F1
#
_cell.length_a   1.000
_cell.length_b   1.000
_cell.length_c   1.000
_cell.angle_alpha   90.00
_cell.angle_beta   90.00
_cell.angle_gamma   90.00
#
_symmetry.space_group_name_H-M   'P 1'
#
loop_
_entity.id
_entity.type
_entity.pdbx_description
1 polymer ?
#
loop_
_entity_poly.entity_id
_entity_poly.type
_entity_poly.pdbx_seq_one_letter_code
_entity_poly.pdbx_strand_id
1 'polypeptide(L)'
;MAKMKKIIVGLVLSALYISGAKAEPQYIIKVKVDGIIEAQSGQVSGSTCLEIKKKAPNSKSGKYQLTINGKNIGTYCDMELEGGGWTMVQARTGSATKYIDSVDIGGLYMNINANSGESIGLPDAEWQALVARSAHLMSYYNSSAYAYLKFSEIQKSKCKKLSPTLKTNLLWHDEDVGCAFTGSDYAFMGAEKAPYLASTYHYSQGVKYDVEKNTYANIVANGMFFVR
;
A
#
# COMPACT_ATOMS: atom_id res chain seq x y z
N MET A 1 -9.82 -32.35 23.50
CA MET A 1 -9.01 -31.91 24.67
C MET A 1 -7.57 -31.74 24.20
N ALA A 2 -7.07 -30.51 24.12
CA ALA A 2 -5.74 -30.20 23.60
C ALA A 2 -4.67 -30.37 24.69
N LYS A 3 -3.56 -31.04 24.35
CA LYS A 3 -2.39 -31.20 25.22
C LYS A 3 -1.56 -29.90 25.24
N MET A 4 -1.48 -29.23 26.39
CA MET A 4 -0.48 -28.18 26.65
C MET A 4 0.92 -28.79 26.69
N LYS A 5 1.80 -28.39 25.77
CA LYS A 5 3.25 -28.66 25.87
C LYS A 5 3.88 -27.59 26.76
N LYS A 6 4.50 -28.01 27.87
CA LYS A 6 5.34 -27.15 28.71
C LYS A 6 6.64 -26.83 27.96
N ILE A 7 6.96 -25.56 27.82
CA ILE A 7 8.22 -25.07 27.25
C ILE A 7 9.21 -24.88 28.40
N ILE A 8 10.32 -25.61 28.39
CA ILE A 8 11.42 -25.45 29.35
C ILE A 8 12.43 -24.51 28.70
N VAL A 9 12.72 -23.37 29.34
CA VAL A 9 13.72 -22.40 28.90
C VAL A 9 15.02 -22.68 29.66
N GLY A 10 16.05 -23.15 28.95
CA GLY A 10 17.40 -23.30 29.49
C GLY A 10 18.20 -22.02 29.30
N LEU A 11 18.64 -21.40 30.38
CA LEU A 11 19.56 -20.25 30.37
C LEU A 11 21.01 -20.74 30.45
N VAL A 12 21.80 -20.47 29.41
CA VAL A 12 23.25 -20.66 29.45
C VAL A 12 23.89 -19.33 29.87
N LEU A 13 24.45 -19.28 31.08
CA LEU A 13 25.19 -18.14 31.60
C LEU A 13 26.69 -18.35 31.35
N SER A 14 27.28 -17.65 30.39
CA SER A 14 28.75 -17.57 30.25
C SER A 14 29.23 -16.22 30.78
N ALA A 15 29.91 -16.21 31.93
CA ALA A 15 30.49 -15.00 32.52
C ALA A 15 31.98 -14.89 32.13
N LEU A 16 32.36 -13.77 31.49
CA LEU A 16 33.75 -13.34 31.36
C LEU A 16 33.97 -12.20 32.37
N TYR A 17 34.81 -12.44 33.37
CA TYR A 17 35.19 -11.45 34.38
C TYR A 17 36.31 -10.56 33.85
N ILE A 18 36.09 -9.24 33.84
CA ILE A 18 37.16 -8.23 33.75
C ILE A 18 37.07 -7.41 35.03
N SER A 19 38.14 -7.44 35.83
CA SER A 19 38.23 -6.70 37.09
C SER A 19 38.71 -5.27 36.86
N GLY A 20 37.94 -4.28 37.31
CA GLY A 20 38.43 -2.92 37.52
C GLY A 20 37.45 -1.81 37.12
N ALA A 21 37.15 -0.93 38.09
CA ALA A 21 36.29 0.26 38.03
C ALA A 21 34.77 0.01 38.10
N LYS A 22 34.17 0.63 39.12
CA LYS A 22 32.76 0.57 39.53
C LYS A 22 31.88 1.34 38.53
N ALA A 23 31.64 0.77 37.36
CA ALA A 23 30.49 1.09 36.53
C ALA A 23 29.39 0.08 36.90
N GLU A 24 28.19 0.56 37.25
CA GLU A 24 27.03 -0.33 37.36
C GLU A 24 26.89 -1.07 36.03
N PRO A 25 26.91 -2.42 36.01
CA PRO A 25 26.74 -3.16 34.78
C PRO A 25 25.32 -2.91 34.27
N GLN A 26 25.19 -2.09 33.22
CA GLN A 26 23.95 -2.00 32.47
C GLN A 26 23.78 -3.30 31.68
N TYR A 27 22.89 -4.15 32.17
CA TYR A 27 22.55 -5.40 31.49
C TYR A 27 21.58 -5.09 30.35
N ILE A 28 22.02 -5.30 29.11
CA ILE A 28 21.11 -5.32 27.95
C ILE A 28 20.50 -6.71 27.87
N ILE A 29 19.26 -6.84 28.35
CA ILE A 29 18.48 -8.06 28.19
C ILE A 29 17.92 -8.08 26.76
N LYS A 30 18.55 -8.84 25.87
CA LYS A 30 17.99 -9.14 24.54
C LYS A 30 17.04 -10.33 24.66
N VAL A 31 15.76 -10.06 24.93
CA VAL A 31 14.73 -11.09 24.91
C VAL A 31 14.30 -11.30 23.47
N LYS A 32 14.49 -12.50 22.92
CA LYS A 32 13.85 -12.91 21.68
C LYS A 32 12.50 -13.52 22.04
N VAL A 33 11.41 -12.80 21.79
CA VAL A 33 10.06 -13.31 21.99
C VAL A 33 9.47 -13.69 20.64
N ASP A 34 9.24 -14.98 20.42
CA ASP A 34 8.49 -15.42 19.25
C ASP A 34 7.03 -14.95 19.38
N GLY A 35 6.61 -14.02 18.52
CA GLY A 35 5.22 -13.54 18.43
C GLY A 35 4.95 -12.11 18.91
N ILE A 36 5.97 -11.34 19.32
CA ILE A 36 5.84 -9.88 19.42
C ILE A 36 6.20 -9.30 18.05
N ILE A 37 5.30 -8.52 17.45
CA ILE A 37 5.55 -7.87 16.15
C ILE A 37 6.54 -6.71 16.38
N GLU A 38 7.82 -7.06 16.51
CA GLU A 38 8.91 -6.09 16.45
C GLU A 38 8.93 -5.44 15.05
N ALA A 39 9.11 -4.12 15.00
CA ALA A 39 9.45 -3.44 13.76
C ALA A 39 10.65 -4.17 13.13
N GLN A 40 10.51 -4.63 11.88
CA GLN A 40 11.45 -5.50 11.18
C GLN A 40 12.84 -4.85 11.01
N SER A 41 13.63 -4.85 12.08
CA SER A 41 15.05 -4.54 12.09
C SER A 41 15.79 -5.67 11.36
N GLY A 42 15.94 -5.51 10.05
CA GLY A 42 16.55 -6.49 9.14
C GLY A 42 15.92 -6.54 7.74
N GLN A 43 14.88 -5.75 7.50
CA GLN A 43 14.20 -5.72 6.21
C GLN A 43 15.08 -5.11 5.11
N VAL A 44 15.17 -5.79 3.98
CA VAL A 44 15.90 -5.31 2.81
C VAL A 44 15.34 -3.97 2.36
N SER A 45 16.23 -2.98 2.19
CA SER A 45 15.85 -1.64 1.73
C SER A 45 15.56 -1.60 0.23
N GLY A 46 14.65 -0.73 -0.17
CA GLY A 46 14.33 -0.45 -1.56
C GLY A 46 13.50 0.82 -1.70
N SER A 47 13.44 1.34 -2.92
CA SER A 47 12.65 2.51 -3.29
C SER A 47 11.21 2.17 -3.67
N THR A 48 10.93 0.89 -3.94
CA THR A 48 9.58 0.35 -4.17
C THR A 48 9.46 -1.05 -3.54
N CYS A 49 8.23 -1.50 -3.27
CA CYS A 49 7.99 -2.87 -2.82
C CYS A 49 8.47 -3.90 -3.86
N LEU A 50 8.42 -3.58 -5.15
CA LEU A 50 8.92 -4.44 -6.22
C LEU A 50 10.43 -4.64 -6.13
N GLU A 51 11.19 -3.58 -5.86
CA GLU A 51 12.63 -3.67 -5.68
C GLU A 51 12.98 -4.60 -4.51
N ILE A 52 12.25 -4.46 -3.40
CA ILE A 52 12.41 -5.32 -2.22
C ILE A 52 12.07 -6.77 -2.56
N LYS A 53 10.93 -7.01 -3.23
CA LYS A 53 10.52 -8.36 -3.66
C LYS A 53 11.54 -9.02 -4.56
N LYS A 54 12.19 -8.26 -5.46
CA LYS A 54 13.27 -8.77 -6.31
C LYS A 54 14.51 -9.16 -5.51
N LYS A 55 14.91 -8.35 -4.53
CA LYS A 55 16.07 -8.64 -3.67
C LYS A 55 15.80 -9.77 -2.67
N ALA A 56 14.56 -9.86 -2.17
CA ALA A 56 14.12 -10.87 -1.21
C ALA A 56 12.80 -11.51 -1.70
N PRO A 57 12.87 -12.52 -2.59
CA PRO A 57 11.68 -13.15 -3.17
C PRO A 57 10.68 -13.73 -2.15
N ASN A 58 11.17 -14.10 -0.96
CA ASN A 58 10.36 -14.67 0.13
C ASN A 58 9.73 -13.62 1.06
N SER A 59 9.91 -12.32 0.79
CA SER A 59 9.27 -11.23 1.53
C SER A 59 7.76 -11.43 1.61
N LYS A 60 7.20 -11.21 2.81
CA LYS A 60 5.78 -11.34 3.13
C LYS A 60 5.06 -10.00 3.05
N SER A 61 3.77 -10.00 2.75
CA SER A 61 2.98 -8.77 2.77
C SER A 61 2.98 -8.17 4.17
N GLY A 62 3.04 -6.85 4.28
CA GLY A 62 3.24 -6.20 5.57
C GLY A 62 3.62 -4.73 5.47
N LYS A 63 3.99 -4.13 6.59
CA LYS A 63 4.50 -2.75 6.64
C LYS A 63 5.96 -2.72 6.26
N TYR A 64 6.34 -1.80 5.37
CA TYR A 64 7.70 -1.61 4.91
C TYR A 64 8.09 -0.14 5.01
N GLN A 65 9.38 0.09 5.26
CA GLN A 65 10.01 1.41 5.10
C GLN A 65 10.75 1.43 3.76
N LEU A 66 10.31 2.32 2.86
CA LEU A 66 10.95 2.57 1.59
C LEU A 66 11.85 3.80 1.68
N THR A 67 12.89 3.87 0.86
CA THR A 67 13.71 5.08 0.73
C THR A 67 13.57 5.66 -0.67
N ILE A 68 12.94 6.82 -0.79
CA ILE A 68 12.67 7.50 -2.07
C ILE A 68 13.27 8.89 -2.01
N ASN A 69 14.19 9.21 -2.93
CA ASN A 69 14.89 10.49 -3.00
C ASN A 69 15.50 10.92 -1.64
N GLY A 70 16.04 9.95 -0.88
CA GLY A 70 16.63 10.20 0.45
C GLY A 70 15.64 10.37 1.61
N LYS A 71 14.33 10.26 1.36
CA LYS A 71 13.29 10.25 2.40
C LYS A 71 12.80 8.84 2.70
N ASN A 72 12.52 8.57 3.97
CA ASN A 72 11.89 7.32 4.38
C ASN A 72 10.37 7.45 4.33
N ILE A 73 9.72 6.47 3.71
CA ILE A 73 8.27 6.40 3.54
C ILE A 73 7.77 5.07 4.08
N GLY A 74 6.86 5.13 5.04
CA GLY A 74 6.19 3.98 5.60
C GLY A 74 4.96 3.62 4.78
N THR A 75 4.90 2.40 4.27
CA THR A 75 3.77 1.94 3.47
C THR A 75 3.46 0.46 3.71
N TYR A 76 2.33 0.00 3.18
CA TYR A 76 2.03 -1.42 3.08
C TYR A 76 2.52 -1.95 1.73
N CYS A 77 3.28 -3.04 1.76
CA CYS A 77 3.61 -3.81 0.58
C CYS A 77 2.75 -5.06 0.51
N ASP A 78 2.05 -5.26 -0.62
CA ASP A 78 1.52 -6.57 -0.97
C ASP A 78 2.59 -7.34 -1.76
N MET A 79 3.13 -8.39 -1.14
CA MET A 79 4.21 -9.22 -1.66
C MET A 79 3.70 -10.55 -2.24
N GLU A 80 2.39 -10.74 -2.36
CA GLU A 80 1.77 -12.02 -2.74
C GLU A 80 0.85 -11.88 -3.94
N LEU A 81 -0.03 -10.86 -3.96
CA LEU A 81 -1.01 -10.67 -5.01
C LEU A 81 -0.33 -10.48 -6.37
N GLU A 82 -0.69 -11.32 -7.34
CA GLU A 82 -0.24 -11.18 -8.74
C GLU A 82 1.30 -11.13 -8.87
N GLY A 83 2.00 -11.92 -8.06
CA GLY A 83 3.47 -11.97 -7.99
C GLY A 83 4.10 -10.99 -6.99
N GLY A 84 3.29 -10.14 -6.36
CA GLY A 84 3.71 -9.23 -5.31
C GLY A 84 4.49 -8.01 -5.79
N GLY A 85 5.05 -7.27 -4.83
CA GLY A 85 5.81 -6.06 -5.08
C GLY A 85 4.95 -4.81 -5.23
N TRP A 86 3.69 -4.86 -4.82
CA TRP A 86 2.77 -3.73 -4.88
C TRP A 86 3.00 -2.78 -3.71
N THR A 87 3.18 -1.50 -4.02
CA THR A 87 3.39 -0.43 -3.05
C THR A 87 2.09 0.32 -2.85
N MET A 88 1.51 0.28 -1.65
CA MET A 88 0.32 1.07 -1.36
C MET A 88 0.67 2.56 -1.44
N VAL A 89 -0.24 3.35 -2.01
CA VAL A 89 -0.09 4.81 -2.13
C VAL A 89 -1.25 5.58 -1.50
N GLN A 90 -2.40 4.92 -1.36
CA GLN A 90 -3.61 5.53 -0.85
C GLN A 90 -4.58 4.49 -0.28
N ALA A 91 -5.29 4.85 0.78
CA ALA A 91 -6.49 4.16 1.24
C ALA A 91 -7.63 5.17 1.37
N ARG A 92 -8.77 4.81 0.78
CA ARG A 92 -9.95 5.67 0.61
C ARG A 92 -11.16 5.07 1.29
N THR A 93 -11.94 5.91 1.95
CA THR A 93 -13.19 5.51 2.62
C THR A 93 -14.35 6.30 2.05
N GLY A 94 -15.47 5.63 1.74
CA GLY A 94 -16.64 6.27 1.13
C GLY A 94 -17.35 7.30 2.02
N SER A 95 -17.01 7.35 3.31
CA SER A 95 -17.52 8.32 4.29
C SER A 95 -16.54 9.45 4.59
N ALA A 96 -15.40 9.49 3.91
CA ALA A 96 -14.35 10.45 4.24
C ALA A 96 -14.79 11.89 4.02
N THR A 97 -14.67 12.69 5.06
CA THR A 97 -14.83 14.15 5.02
C THR A 97 -13.47 14.86 5.06
N LYS A 98 -12.40 14.11 5.35
CA LYS A 98 -11.05 14.61 5.53
C LYS A 98 -10.02 13.76 4.77
N TYR A 99 -9.02 14.43 4.21
CA TYR A 99 -7.84 13.80 3.62
C TYR A 99 -6.62 14.00 4.54
N ILE A 100 -5.93 12.91 4.83
CA ILE A 100 -4.66 12.90 5.56
C ILE A 100 -3.52 12.72 4.56
N ASP A 101 -2.61 13.68 4.57
CA ASP A 101 -1.37 13.63 3.82
C ASP A 101 -0.24 13.14 4.76
N SER A 102 0.35 11.97 4.46
CA SER A 102 1.36 11.36 5.32
C SER A 102 2.40 10.57 4.55
N VAL A 103 3.66 10.69 4.96
CA VAL A 103 4.77 9.84 4.48
C VAL A 103 4.85 8.49 5.19
N ASP A 104 4.06 8.26 6.25
CA ASP A 104 3.90 6.95 6.88
C ASP A 104 2.43 6.52 6.84
N ILE A 105 1.99 6.09 5.66
CA ILE A 105 0.64 5.56 5.47
C ILE A 105 0.51 4.13 5.97
N GLY A 106 1.60 3.36 6.01
CA GLY A 106 1.64 1.98 6.49
C GLY A 106 1.29 1.88 7.98
N GLY A 107 1.72 2.85 8.79
CA GLY A 107 1.30 3.00 10.18
C GLY A 107 -0.21 3.22 10.32
N LEU A 108 -0.74 4.13 9.51
CA LEU A 108 -2.05 4.76 9.69
C LEU A 108 -3.21 4.01 9.05
N TYR A 109 -3.02 3.36 7.89
CA TYR A 109 -4.12 2.73 7.16
C TYR A 109 -4.82 1.62 7.95
N MET A 110 -4.12 0.95 8.88
CA MET A 110 -4.70 -0.06 9.76
C MET A 110 -5.78 0.50 10.70
N ASN A 111 -5.76 1.83 10.93
CA ASN A 111 -6.74 2.52 11.77
C ASN A 111 -7.88 3.13 10.94
N ILE A 112 -7.76 3.12 9.60
CA ILE A 112 -8.74 3.69 8.70
C ILE A 112 -9.73 2.60 8.30
N ASN A 113 -11.00 2.89 8.53
CA ASN A 113 -12.11 2.02 8.18
C ASN A 113 -13.29 2.84 7.66
N ALA A 114 -14.36 2.16 7.26
CA ALA A 114 -15.51 2.77 6.60
C ALA A 114 -16.21 3.85 7.44
N ASN A 115 -15.95 3.92 8.75
CA ASN A 115 -16.53 4.88 9.69
C ASN A 115 -15.53 5.93 10.20
N SER A 116 -14.26 5.87 9.76
CA SER A 116 -13.22 6.77 10.26
C SER A 116 -13.40 8.23 9.84
N GLY A 117 -14.16 8.51 8.77
CA GLY A 117 -14.30 9.85 8.21
C GLY A 117 -13.02 10.37 7.53
N GLU A 118 -12.02 9.52 7.37
CA GLU A 118 -10.70 9.89 6.87
C GLU A 118 -10.30 9.02 5.67
N SER A 119 -9.67 9.64 4.68
CA SER A 119 -8.89 8.97 3.65
C SER A 119 -7.43 9.39 3.79
N ILE A 120 -6.50 8.51 3.47
CA ILE A 120 -5.08 8.77 3.57
C ILE A 120 -4.39 8.51 2.24
N GLY A 121 -3.38 9.30 1.93
CA GLY A 121 -2.43 8.95 0.89
C GLY A 121 -1.13 9.69 1.04
N LEU A 122 -0.19 9.34 0.17
CA LEU A 122 1.11 9.98 0.11
C LEU A 122 1.01 11.45 -0.33
N PRO A 123 1.98 12.28 0.06
CA PRO A 123 2.11 13.61 -0.50
C PRO A 123 2.47 13.56 -1.98
N ASP A 124 2.21 14.67 -2.67
CA ASP A 124 2.30 14.73 -4.13
C ASP A 124 3.70 14.40 -4.65
N ALA A 125 4.75 14.80 -3.93
CA ALA A 125 6.13 14.52 -4.31
C ALA A 125 6.45 13.02 -4.27
N GLU A 126 6.02 12.32 -3.22
CA GLU A 126 6.22 10.90 -3.01
C GLU A 126 5.34 10.07 -3.96
N TRP A 127 4.10 10.49 -4.18
CA TRP A 127 3.21 9.92 -5.20
C TRP A 127 3.85 9.96 -6.59
N GLN A 128 4.27 11.15 -7.05
CA GLN A 128 4.89 11.32 -8.37
C GLN A 128 6.21 10.55 -8.48
N ALA A 129 7.00 10.52 -7.41
CA ALA A 129 8.24 9.75 -7.38
C ALA A 129 8.00 8.23 -7.52
N LEU A 130 6.93 7.70 -6.93
CA LEU A 130 6.56 6.29 -7.10
C LEU A 130 5.98 6.00 -8.48
N VAL A 131 5.14 6.90 -9.04
CA VAL A 131 4.65 6.78 -10.42
C VAL A 131 5.81 6.69 -11.40
N ALA A 132 6.83 7.55 -11.26
CA ALA A 132 8.01 7.55 -12.13
C ALA A 132 8.86 6.27 -12.06
N ARG A 133 8.66 5.43 -11.04
CA ARG A 133 9.39 4.18 -10.79
C ARG A 133 8.55 2.92 -10.98
N SER A 134 7.29 3.09 -11.32
CA SER A 134 6.30 2.02 -11.40
C SER A 134 5.74 1.93 -12.81
N ALA A 135 5.26 0.75 -13.19
CA ALA A 135 4.65 0.52 -14.49
C ALA A 135 3.12 0.46 -14.41
N HIS A 136 2.55 0.08 -13.28
CA HIS A 136 1.11 -0.17 -13.12
C HIS A 136 0.50 0.63 -11.98
N LEU A 137 -0.78 0.96 -12.15
CA LEU A 137 -1.68 1.40 -11.09
C LEU A 137 -2.71 0.30 -10.84
N MET A 138 -2.90 -0.05 -9.57
CA MET A 138 -3.93 -0.99 -9.13
C MET A 138 -4.95 -0.28 -8.25
N SER A 139 -6.23 -0.55 -8.50
CA SER A 139 -7.29 -0.38 -7.52
C SER A 139 -7.56 -1.72 -6.86
N TYR A 140 -7.63 -1.73 -5.54
CA TYR A 140 -7.77 -2.95 -4.76
C TYR A 140 -8.80 -2.75 -3.66
N TYR A 141 -9.72 -3.69 -3.53
CA TYR A 141 -10.61 -3.77 -2.36
C TYR A 141 -10.27 -4.99 -1.50
N ASN A 142 -10.22 -6.14 -2.15
CA ASN A 142 -9.82 -7.40 -1.54
C ASN A 142 -9.30 -8.36 -2.64
N SER A 143 -8.83 -9.54 -2.24
CA SER A 143 -8.31 -10.56 -3.16
C SER A 143 -9.34 -11.08 -4.19
N SER A 144 -10.62 -10.77 -4.02
CA SER A 144 -11.70 -11.09 -4.94
C SER A 144 -12.17 -9.89 -5.77
N ALA A 145 -11.71 -8.67 -5.50
CA ALA A 145 -12.12 -7.46 -6.21
C ALA A 145 -10.95 -6.48 -6.35
N TYR A 146 -10.31 -6.47 -7.51
CA TYR A 146 -9.18 -5.59 -7.84
C TYR A 146 -8.99 -5.50 -9.37
N ALA A 147 -8.30 -4.46 -9.82
CA ALA A 147 -7.92 -4.30 -11.21
C ALA A 147 -6.65 -3.48 -11.34
N TYR A 148 -5.83 -3.80 -12.33
CA TYR A 148 -4.65 -3.00 -12.63
C TYR A 148 -4.38 -2.90 -14.13
N LEU A 149 -3.73 -1.80 -14.49
CA LEU A 149 -3.34 -1.49 -15.85
C LEU A 149 -2.05 -0.66 -15.85
N LYS A 150 -1.38 -0.61 -17.00
CA LYS A 150 -0.16 0.19 -17.15
C LYS A 150 -0.45 1.68 -17.11
N PHE A 151 0.49 2.43 -16.53
CA PHE A 151 0.51 3.88 -16.66
C PHE A 151 0.56 4.33 -18.12
N SER A 152 1.23 3.59 -19.01
CA SER A 152 1.22 3.89 -20.45
C SER A 152 -0.16 3.87 -21.08
N GLU A 153 -1.08 3.04 -20.57
CA GLU A 153 -2.48 3.02 -21.03
C GLU A 153 -3.26 4.19 -20.42
N ILE A 154 -3.09 4.47 -19.11
CA ILE A 154 -3.74 5.61 -18.43
C ILE A 154 -3.34 6.95 -19.07
N GLN A 155 -2.11 7.09 -19.57
CA GLN A 155 -1.67 8.34 -20.22
C GLN A 155 -2.35 8.60 -21.57
N LYS A 156 -2.98 7.58 -22.17
CA LYS A 156 -3.78 7.71 -23.40
C LYS A 156 -5.20 8.22 -23.12
N SER A 157 -5.62 8.27 -21.85
CA SER A 157 -6.97 8.68 -21.49
C SER A 157 -7.33 10.07 -22.01
N LYS A 158 -8.48 10.18 -22.67
CA LYS A 158 -8.96 11.39 -23.33
C LYS A 158 -9.53 12.42 -22.35
N CYS A 159 -10.31 11.96 -21.36
CA CYS A 159 -11.05 12.84 -20.47
C CYS A 159 -10.23 13.37 -19.31
N LYS A 160 -9.49 12.48 -18.65
CA LYS A 160 -8.60 12.83 -17.55
C LYS A 160 -7.44 11.85 -17.51
N LYS A 161 -6.25 12.36 -17.83
CA LYS A 161 -4.99 11.66 -17.58
C LYS A 161 -4.75 11.48 -16.08
N LEU A 162 -3.78 10.63 -15.75
CA LEU A 162 -3.40 10.39 -14.35
C LEU A 162 -3.16 11.70 -13.59
N SER A 163 -3.85 11.85 -12.46
CA SER A 163 -3.71 13.00 -11.59
C SER A 163 -2.31 13.07 -10.97
N PRO A 164 -1.68 14.26 -10.94
CA PRO A 164 -0.39 14.46 -10.25
C PRO A 164 -0.54 14.50 -8.73
N THR A 165 -1.76 14.43 -8.20
CA THR A 165 -2.08 14.39 -6.77
C THR A 165 -3.09 13.29 -6.47
N LEU A 166 -2.98 12.70 -5.28
CA LEU A 166 -3.94 11.74 -4.75
C LEU A 166 -5.16 12.41 -4.10
N LYS A 167 -5.12 13.74 -3.87
CA LYS A 167 -6.17 14.56 -3.22
C LYS A 167 -7.36 14.88 -4.12
N THR A 168 -7.53 14.11 -5.21
CA THR A 168 -8.62 14.27 -6.16
C THR A 168 -9.58 13.09 -6.07
N ASN A 169 -10.86 13.34 -6.36
CA ASN A 169 -11.86 12.29 -6.38
C ASN A 169 -11.59 11.29 -7.51
N LEU A 170 -11.10 11.75 -8.67
CA LEU A 170 -10.91 10.94 -9.85
C LEU A 170 -9.42 10.90 -10.22
N LEU A 171 -8.77 9.73 -10.16
CA LEU A 171 -7.35 9.61 -10.49
C LEU A 171 -7.12 9.68 -12.00
N TRP A 172 -8.00 9.06 -12.79
CA TRP A 172 -7.99 9.13 -14.25
C TRP A 172 -9.38 8.74 -14.77
N HIS A 173 -9.66 9.10 -16.02
CA HIS A 173 -10.91 8.80 -16.70
C HIS A 173 -10.73 8.84 -18.22
N ASP A 174 -11.28 7.85 -18.89
CA ASP A 174 -11.36 7.77 -20.35
C ASP A 174 -12.79 7.46 -20.78
N GLU A 175 -13.20 8.04 -21.91
CA GLU A 175 -14.41 7.63 -22.63
C GLU A 175 -14.11 7.46 -24.12
N ASP A 176 -14.83 6.55 -24.76
CA ASP A 176 -14.76 6.42 -26.21
C ASP A 176 -15.29 7.71 -26.88
N VAL A 177 -16.41 8.25 -26.38
CA VAL A 177 -17.09 9.45 -26.89
C VAL A 177 -17.48 10.40 -25.75
N GLY A 178 -17.05 11.66 -25.83
CA GLY A 178 -17.40 12.65 -24.81
C GLY A 178 -16.61 12.47 -23.51
N CYS A 179 -17.14 12.99 -22.39
CA CYS A 179 -16.59 12.90 -21.03
C CYS A 179 -17.70 13.09 -19.97
N ALA A 180 -18.81 12.36 -20.11
CA ALA A 180 -20.07 12.62 -19.39
C ALA A 180 -20.49 11.54 -18.38
N PHE A 181 -19.75 10.44 -18.27
CA PHE A 181 -20.06 9.22 -17.49
C PHE A 181 -21.40 8.58 -17.87
N THR A 182 -21.76 8.68 -19.16
CA THR A 182 -23.02 8.15 -19.69
C THR A 182 -22.76 7.25 -20.89
N GLY A 183 -23.75 6.49 -21.35
CA GLY A 183 -23.59 5.70 -22.59
C GLY A 183 -22.76 4.42 -22.45
N SER A 184 -22.26 4.10 -21.25
CA SER A 184 -21.50 2.86 -20.97
C SER A 184 -20.29 2.72 -21.88
N ASP A 185 -19.53 3.78 -22.05
CA ASP A 185 -18.31 3.84 -22.86
C ASP A 185 -17.13 4.43 -22.08
N TYR A 186 -17.22 4.41 -20.74
CA TYR A 186 -16.27 5.03 -19.84
C TYR A 186 -15.41 4.01 -19.08
N ALA A 187 -14.21 4.41 -18.68
CA ALA A 187 -13.37 3.69 -17.73
C ALA A 187 -12.67 4.68 -16.80
N PHE A 188 -12.63 4.39 -15.50
CA PHE A 188 -12.00 5.28 -14.53
C PHE A 188 -11.58 4.59 -13.24
N MET A 189 -10.73 5.28 -12.47
CA MET A 189 -10.47 4.99 -11.07
C MET A 189 -10.69 6.22 -10.19
N GLY A 190 -11.46 6.07 -9.13
CA GLY A 190 -11.92 7.14 -8.24
C GLY A 190 -13.43 7.32 -8.28
N ALA A 191 -13.93 8.53 -8.10
CA ALA A 191 -15.34 8.86 -8.22
C ALA A 191 -15.52 10.29 -8.76
N GLU A 192 -16.63 10.54 -9.45
CA GLU A 192 -16.96 11.86 -9.98
C GLU A 192 -17.40 12.82 -8.84
N LYS A 193 -18.41 12.40 -8.06
CA LYS A 193 -19.13 13.28 -7.11
C LYS A 193 -18.93 12.95 -5.64
N ALA A 194 -18.45 11.73 -5.33
CA ALA A 194 -18.24 11.29 -3.96
C ALA A 194 -16.77 11.52 -3.55
N PRO A 195 -16.49 12.48 -2.65
CA PRO A 195 -15.14 12.79 -2.27
C PRO A 195 -14.47 11.57 -1.63
N TYR A 196 -13.28 11.25 -2.14
CA TYR A 196 -12.46 10.15 -1.66
C TYR A 196 -13.12 8.76 -1.68
N LEU A 197 -14.17 8.57 -2.48
CA LEU A 197 -14.60 7.23 -2.84
C LEU A 197 -13.56 6.61 -3.78
N ALA A 198 -13.18 5.37 -3.51
CA ALA A 198 -12.47 4.54 -4.48
C ALA A 198 -13.54 3.79 -5.28
N SER A 199 -13.59 3.97 -6.59
CA SER A 199 -14.37 3.08 -7.46
C SER A 199 -13.56 2.81 -8.70
N THR A 200 -13.80 1.67 -9.32
CA THR A 200 -13.20 1.34 -10.61
C THR A 200 -14.35 0.94 -11.51
N TYR A 201 -14.36 1.43 -12.73
CA TYR A 201 -15.33 1.04 -13.73
C TYR A 201 -14.63 0.87 -15.07
N HIS A 202 -15.13 -0.06 -15.87
CA HIS A 202 -14.62 -0.35 -17.19
C HIS A 202 -15.75 -0.79 -18.11
N TYR A 203 -16.08 0.11 -19.04
CA TYR A 203 -16.97 -0.14 -20.18
C TYR A 203 -16.36 0.33 -21.50
N SER A 204 -15.45 1.32 -21.46
CA SER A 204 -14.67 1.80 -22.62
C SER A 204 -13.96 0.65 -23.33
N GLN A 205 -14.07 0.59 -24.66
CA GLN A 205 -13.31 -0.35 -25.49
C GLN A 205 -11.87 0.13 -25.73
N GLY A 206 -11.62 1.44 -25.56
CA GLY A 206 -10.31 2.05 -25.76
C GLY A 206 -9.29 1.76 -24.65
N VAL A 207 -9.76 1.35 -23.47
CA VAL A 207 -8.89 1.05 -22.31
C VAL A 207 -8.67 -0.45 -22.18
N LYS A 208 -7.40 -0.84 -21.96
CA LYS A 208 -7.03 -2.23 -21.72
C LYS A 208 -6.46 -2.40 -20.31
N TYR A 209 -7.23 -3.05 -19.45
CA TYR A 209 -6.72 -3.56 -18.19
C TYR A 209 -5.85 -4.80 -18.41
N ASP A 210 -4.77 -4.92 -17.65
CA ASP A 210 -3.95 -6.13 -17.66
C ASP A 210 -4.64 -7.25 -16.87
N VAL A 211 -5.24 -6.88 -15.74
CA VAL A 211 -6.10 -7.77 -14.94
C VAL A 211 -7.31 -7.01 -14.42
N GLU A 212 -8.44 -7.71 -14.47
CA GLU A 212 -9.73 -7.20 -14.04
C GLU A 212 -10.48 -8.30 -13.27
N LYS A 213 -10.78 -8.07 -11.99
CA LYS A 213 -11.52 -9.01 -11.14
C LYS A 213 -12.60 -8.26 -10.36
N ASN A 214 -13.87 -8.56 -10.65
CA ASN A 214 -15.04 -7.97 -9.98
C ASN A 214 -15.00 -6.43 -9.88
N THR A 215 -14.75 -5.78 -11.01
CA THR A 215 -14.61 -4.32 -11.17
C THR A 215 -15.92 -3.57 -11.31
N TYR A 216 -17.00 -4.20 -11.73
CA TYR A 216 -18.32 -3.55 -11.79
C TYR A 216 -18.89 -3.21 -10.40
N ALA A 217 -18.21 -3.58 -9.32
CA ALA A 217 -18.60 -3.24 -7.98
C ALA A 217 -18.15 -1.81 -7.65
N ASN A 218 -19.10 -0.97 -7.25
CA ASN A 218 -18.78 0.18 -6.40
C ASN A 218 -17.86 -0.32 -5.28
N ILE A 219 -16.61 0.14 -5.25
CA ILE A 219 -15.68 -0.18 -4.18
C ILE A 219 -16.04 0.74 -2.98
N VAL A 220 -17.25 0.55 -2.44
CA VAL A 220 -17.94 1.54 -1.58
C VAL A 220 -17.30 1.73 -0.21
N ALA A 221 -16.48 0.77 0.24
CA ALA A 221 -15.83 0.83 1.54
C ALA A 221 -14.33 0.48 1.39
N ASN A 222 -13.43 1.34 1.86
CA ASN A 222 -12.01 1.00 2.07
C ASN A 222 -11.23 0.56 0.82
N GLY A 223 -11.46 1.20 -0.33
CA GLY A 223 -10.65 0.93 -1.51
C GLY A 223 -9.24 1.48 -1.36
N MET A 224 -8.26 0.71 -1.78
CA MET A 224 -6.84 1.05 -1.74
C MET A 224 -6.31 1.20 -3.16
N PHE A 225 -5.30 2.05 -3.31
CA PHE A 225 -4.54 2.16 -4.54
C PHE A 225 -3.10 1.75 -4.30
N PHE A 226 -2.56 1.02 -5.27
CA PHE A 226 -1.19 0.52 -5.26
C PHE A 226 -0.48 0.81 -6.58
N VAL A 227 0.84 0.84 -6.54
CA VAL A 227 1.69 0.94 -7.74
C VAL A 227 2.78 -0.11 -7.73
N ARG A 228 3.22 -0.51 -8.92
CA ARG A 228 4.29 -1.50 -9.12
C ARG A 228 4.99 -1.34 -10.45
#